data_AF-A0A381SQ43-F1
#
_entry.id   AF-A0A381SQ43-F1
#
_cell.length_a   1.000
_cell.length_b   1.000
_cell.length_c   1.000
_cell.angle_alpha   90.00
_cell.angle_beta   90.00
_cell.angle_gamma   90.00
#
_symmetry.space_group_name_H-M   'P 1'
#
loop_
_entity.id
_entity.type
_entity.pdbx_description
1 polymer ?
#
loop_
_entity_poly.entity_id
_entity_poly.type
_entity_poly.pdbx_seq_one_letter_code
_entity_poly.pdbx_strand_id
1 'polypeptide(L)' 'MKLFYFELIGLICFFISGLFFIVAGIRSGDYLSTIGSIVWTCACVLWLFPVLSRRNSEW' A
#
# COMPACT_ATOMS: atom_id res chain seq x y z
N MET A 1 3.55 16.90 -13.03
CA MET A 1 2.54 16.78 -11.94
C MET A 1 1.44 15.71 -12.15
N LYS A 2 1.09 15.23 -13.35
CA LYS A 2 -0.02 14.22 -13.51
C LYS A 2 0.33 12.81 -13.04
N LEU A 3 1.57 12.35 -13.29
CA LEU A 3 2.07 11.03 -12.88
C LEU A 3 2.05 10.81 -11.37
N PHE A 4 2.33 11.86 -10.59
CA PHE A 4 2.34 11.82 -9.14
C PHE A 4 1.00 11.40 -8.53
N TYR A 5 -0.10 11.98 -9.03
CA TYR A 5 -1.44 11.63 -8.57
C TYR A 5 -1.81 10.18 -8.92
N PHE A 6 -1.34 9.68 -10.06
CA PHE A 6 -1.53 8.27 -10.43
C PHE A 6 -0.75 7.32 -9.51
N GLU A 7 0.50 7.64 -9.15
CA GLU A 7 1.28 6.85 -8.19
C GLU A 7 0.61 6.86 -6.81
N LEU A 8 0.16 8.03 -6.33
CA LEU A 8 -0.49 8.16 -5.04
C LEU A 8 -1.83 7.41 -4.98
N ILE A 9 -2.68 7.56 -6.00
CA ILE A 9 -3.96 6.86 -6.09
C ILE A 9 -3.73 5.34 -6.20
N GLY A 10 -2.74 4.92 -7.01
CA GLY A 10 -2.35 3.52 -7.12
C GLY A 10 -1.91 2.93 -5.78
N LEU A 11 -1.06 3.65 -5.03
CA LEU A 11 -0.61 3.22 -3.70
C LEU A 11 -1.77 3.10 -2.71
N ILE A 12 -2.70 4.05 -2.72
CA ILE A 12 -3.90 4.04 -1.87
C ILE A 12 -4.78 2.83 -2.22
N CYS A 13 -5.05 2.59 -3.51
CA CYS A 13 -5.82 1.43 -3.94
C CYS A 13 -5.15 0.11 -3.54
N PHE A 14 -3.83 0.01 -3.67
CA PHE A 14 -3.07 -1.15 -3.22
C PHE A 14 -3.12 -1.35 -1.70
N PHE A 15 -3.00 -0.27 -0.93
CA PHE A 15 -3.13 -0.32 0.53
C PHE A 15 -4.51 -0.85 0.95
N ILE A 16 -5.59 -0.34 0.34
CA ILE A 16 -6.96 -0.80 0.61
C ILE A 16 -7.11 -2.28 0.24
N SER A 17 -6.60 -2.70 -0.92
CA SER A 17 -6.63 -4.11 -1.35
C SER A 17 -5.90 -5.02 -0.36
N GLY A 18 -4.74 -4.60 0.15
CA GLY A 18 -3.99 -5.33 1.19
C GLY A 18 -4.81 -5.54 2.46
N LEU A 19 -5.56 -4.53 2.93
CA LEU A 19 -6.44 -4.67 4.08
C LEU A 19 -7.53 -5.72 3.86
N PHE A 20 -8.17 -5.73 2.69
CA PHE A 20 -9.16 -6.75 2.35
C PHE A 20 -8.55 -8.16 2.33
N PHE A 21 -7.34 -8.29 1.80
CA PHE A 21 -6.62 -9.56 1.76
C PHE A 21 -6.19 -10.07 3.14
N ILE A 22 -5.81 -9.16 4.06
CA ILE A 22 -5.56 -9.51 5.46
C ILE A 22 -6.82 -10.09 6.10
N VAL A 23 -7.97 -9.40 5.97
CA VAL A 23 -9.26 -9.85 6.52
C VAL A 23 -9.68 -11.17 5.90
N ALA A 24 -9.54 -11.32 4.58
CA ALA A 24 -9.84 -12.56 3.87
C ALA A 24 -8.94 -13.71 4.34
N GLY A 25 -7.63 -13.50 4.46
CA GLY A 25 -6.68 -14.52 4.92
C GLY A 25 -6.97 -14.99 6.35
N ILE A 26 -7.30 -14.05 7.25
CA ILE A 26 -7.70 -14.40 8.63
C ILE A 26 -8.97 -15.26 8.62
N ARG A 27 -9.95 -14.93 7.77
CA ARG A 27 -11.23 -15.64 7.67
C ARG A 27 -11.10 -17.02 7.02
N SER A 28 -10.13 -17.20 6.13
CA SER A 28 -9.82 -18.47 5.47
C SER A 28 -8.89 -19.37 6.30
N GLY A 29 -8.22 -18.84 7.33
CA GLY A 29 -7.17 -19.56 8.07
C GLY A 29 -5.84 -19.65 7.31
N ASP A 30 -5.70 -18.91 6.19
CA ASP A 30 -4.50 -18.88 5.37
C ASP A 30 -3.47 -17.91 5.93
N TYR A 31 -2.75 -18.36 6.96
CA TYR A 31 -1.71 -17.57 7.61
C TYR A 31 -0.64 -17.06 6.64
N LEU A 32 -0.33 -17.82 5.58
CA LEU A 32 0.62 -17.41 4.54
C LEU A 32 0.13 -16.18 3.77
N SER A 33 -1.15 -16.17 3.38
CA SER A 33 -1.78 -15.04 2.70
C SER A 33 -1.89 -13.83 3.62
N THR A 34 -2.27 -14.05 4.88
CA THR A 34 -2.35 -12.97 5.89
C THR A 34 -1.00 -12.31 6.11
N ILE A 35 0.07 -13.07 6.33
CA ILE A 35 1.42 -12.53 6.56
C ILE A 35 1.93 -11.79 5.32
N GLY A 36 1.74 -12.38 4.13
CA GLY A 36 2.11 -11.72 2.88
C GLY A 36 1.40 -10.38 2.68
N SER A 37 0.12 -10.33 3.05
CA SER A 37 -0.70 -9.11 2.94
C SER A 37 -0.30 -8.05 3.97
N ILE A 38 0.08 -8.44 5.20
CA ILE A 38 0.63 -7.52 6.20
C ILE A 38 1.94 -6.88 5.71
N VAL A 39 2.87 -7.71 5.21
CA VAL A 39 4.16 -7.22 4.67
C VAL A 39 3.91 -6.28 3.49
N TRP A 40 2.98 -6.63 2.61
CA TRP A 40 2.60 -5.79 1.48
C TRP A 40 2.02 -4.45 1.91
N THR A 41 1.08 -4.45 2.86
CA THR A 41 0.50 -3.22 3.41
C THR A 41 1.57 -2.32 4.04
N CYS A 42 2.55 -2.89 4.76
CA CYS A 42 3.69 -2.13 5.28
C CYS A 42 4.56 -1.55 4.16
N ALA A 43 4.83 -2.31 3.10
CA ALA A 43 5.57 -1.82 1.93
C ALA A 43 4.85 -0.66 1.24
N CYS A 44 3.52 -0.71 1.11
CA CYS A 44 2.72 0.41 0.60
C CYS A 44 2.91 1.68 1.45
N VAL A 45 2.91 1.57 2.78
CA VAL A 45 3.16 2.73 3.66
C VAL A 45 4.59 3.26 3.51
N LEU A 46 5.59 2.36 3.46
CA LEU A 46 6.98 2.75 3.26
C LEU A 46 7.21 3.48 1.94
N TRP A 47 6.53 3.06 0.86
CA TRP A 47 6.60 3.74 -0.42
C TRP A 47 5.83 5.05 -0.49
N LEU A 48 4.89 5.28 0.43
CA LEU A 48 4.17 6.55 0.52
C LEU A 48 5.11 7.68 0.93
N PHE A 49 6.12 7.41 1.78
CA PHE A 49 7.11 8.39 2.23
C PHE A 49 7.94 9.03 1.10
N PRO A 50 8.62 8.28 0.21
CA PRO A 50 9.40 8.87 -0.89
C PRO A 50 8.52 9.55 -1.94
N VAL A 51 7.28 9.10 -2.12
CA VAL A 51 6.29 9.80 -2.95
C VAL A 51 5.98 11.16 -2.32
N LEU A 52 5.59 11.20 -1.05
CA LEU A 52 5.33 12.46 -0.33
C LEU A 52 6.56 13.38 -0.28
N SER A 53 7.76 12.82 -0.09
CA SER A 53 9.03 13.56 -0.05
C SER A 53 9.37 14.19 -1.40
N ARG A 54 9.13 13.50 -2.53
CA ARG A 54 9.32 14.08 -3.88
C ARG A 54 8.45 15.32 -4.12
N ARG A 55 7.23 15.37 -3.55
CA ARG A 55 6.37 16.56 -3.64
C ARG A 55 6.92 17.76 -2.86
N ASN A 56 7.73 17.53 -1.82
CA ASN A 56 8.30 18.59 -1.00
C ASN A 56 9.60 19.19 -1.58
N SER A 57 10.29 18.49 -2.49
CA SER A 57 11.49 19.00 -3.18
C SER A 57 11.19 19.85 -4.41
N GLU A 58 9.93 19.95 -4.85
CA GLU A 58 9.51 20.87 -5.93
C GLU A 58 8.99 22.23 -5.39
N TRP A 59 9.36 22.62 -4.16
CA TRP A 59 9.10 23.95 -3.60
C TRP A 59 10.37 24.76 -3.45
#